data_AF-A0A9P5WIP0-F1
#
_entry.id   AF-A0A9P5WIP0-F1
#
_cell.length_a   1.000
_cell.length_b   1.000
_cell.length_c   1.000
_cell.angle_alpha   90.00
_cell.angle_beta   90.00
_cell.angle_gamma   90.00
#
_symmetry.space_group_name_H-M   'P 1'
#
loop_
_entity.id
_entity.type
_entity.pdbx_description
1 polymer ?
#
loop_
_entity_poly.entity_id
_entity_poly.type
_entity_poly.pdbx_seq_one_letter_code
_entity_poly.pdbx_strand_id
1 'polypeptide(L)'
;MDPIMVLQCGHTLHVSHLDNLMQLSSYYTAQVDMESGKSTFVSCNRLPIKEDTPTACPHCRQPITGLLRYGRRLKNVELLKEIDAFQGSQANSMKQTMHTFEAGLKSMAQECASFLKSLSNTTVNANSCMTPPKSQMRPLGRFGSHEAQFRAKGFTMISRFYDIPKKQEQEWRKFVAPIVHLPQQFTAIHQKACRSSVKQIYDAAIEQIYGKPASLGRRSESNVQRVSEKSVGVVDALDAAHLYVEGCGLPHKGFVGSSYVDSLLERTNVVMTIASYAFSALQTVGAASGWYWLVEDLIRCAFTHIETLARAAYNVGDKEILAYATVMRMDVIYRLAQWLTLRKKFGGYFSGAEKMNEFHKEFQKLKKELEGNCAESVRTKCTIRVARLEEKMKRVVESIKNDILEDFDVDTHRFEKL
;
A
#
# COMPACT_ATOMS: atom_id res chain seq x y z
N MET A 1 -18.46 -31.38 46.83
CA MET A 1 -19.29 -30.15 46.82
C MET A 1 -18.77 -29.24 45.72
N ASP A 2 -19.67 -28.62 44.97
CA ASP A 2 -19.31 -27.66 43.92
C ASP A 2 -18.95 -26.31 44.57
N PRO A 3 -17.71 -25.80 44.40
CA PRO A 3 -17.29 -24.55 45.01
C PRO A 3 -18.18 -23.37 44.62
N ILE A 4 -18.27 -22.36 45.49
CA ILE A 4 -18.94 -21.10 45.21
C ILE A 4 -17.93 -20.00 44.96
N MET A 5 -18.26 -19.07 44.07
CA MET A 5 -17.45 -17.91 43.74
C MET A 5 -18.29 -16.64 43.92
N VAL A 6 -17.72 -15.64 44.59
CA VAL A 6 -18.34 -14.32 44.77
C VAL A 6 -17.90 -13.43 43.61
N LEU A 7 -18.87 -12.92 42.85
CA LEU A 7 -18.63 -11.96 41.77
C LEU A 7 -18.37 -10.56 42.33
N GLN A 8 -17.77 -9.68 41.52
CA GLN A 8 -17.60 -8.26 41.89
C GLN A 8 -18.92 -7.54 42.17
N CYS A 9 -20.02 -7.97 41.54
CA CYS A 9 -21.36 -7.45 41.79
C CYS A 9 -21.98 -7.93 43.11
N GLY A 10 -21.24 -8.68 43.94
CA GLY A 10 -21.69 -9.21 45.23
C GLY A 10 -22.51 -10.50 45.15
N HIS A 11 -22.95 -10.92 43.96
CA HIS A 11 -23.69 -12.17 43.79
C HIS A 11 -22.78 -13.39 43.81
N THR A 12 -23.27 -14.49 44.37
CA THR A 12 -22.55 -15.76 44.46
C THR A 12 -23.08 -16.75 43.44
N LEU A 13 -22.17 -17.42 42.70
CA LEU A 13 -22.53 -18.48 41.77
C LEU A 13 -21.67 -19.72 42.02
N HIS A 14 -22.23 -20.89 41.73
CA HIS A 14 -21.50 -22.14 41.69
C HIS A 14 -20.46 -22.13 40.56
N VAL A 15 -19.30 -22.73 40.80
CA VAL A 15 -18.21 -22.79 39.80
C VAL A 15 -18.63 -23.58 38.56
N SER A 16 -19.36 -24.69 38.69
CA SER A 16 -19.87 -25.41 37.52
C SER A 16 -20.83 -24.56 36.66
N HIS A 17 -21.67 -23.75 37.30
CA HIS A 17 -22.56 -22.82 36.62
C HIS A 17 -21.77 -21.73 35.88
N LEU A 18 -20.77 -21.15 36.54
CA LEU A 18 -19.89 -20.16 35.92
C LEU A 18 -19.06 -20.76 34.79
N ASP A 19 -18.57 -21.99 34.91
CA ASP A 19 -17.80 -22.66 33.85
C ASP A 19 -18.66 -22.85 32.59
N ASN A 20 -19.94 -23.21 32.75
CA ASN A 20 -20.88 -23.30 31.63
C ASN A 20 -21.21 -21.91 31.07
N LEU A 21 -21.51 -20.93 31.93
CA LEU A 21 -21.86 -19.57 31.54
C LEU A 21 -20.70 -18.85 30.81
N MET A 22 -19.47 -19.15 31.22
CA MET A 22 -18.23 -18.63 30.63
C MET A 22 -17.65 -19.56 29.55
N GLN A 23 -18.36 -20.64 29.20
CA GLN A 23 -17.97 -21.61 28.17
C GLN A 23 -16.51 -22.08 28.31
N LEU A 24 -16.08 -22.43 29.53
CA LEU A 24 -14.68 -22.65 29.86
C LEU A 24 -14.01 -23.72 28.97
N SER A 25 -14.75 -24.75 28.58
CA SER A 25 -14.31 -25.82 27.67
C SER A 25 -13.99 -25.35 26.25
N SER A 26 -14.53 -24.21 25.80
CA SER A 26 -14.17 -23.61 24.52
C SER A 26 -12.78 -22.98 24.57
N TYR A 27 -12.29 -22.60 25.75
CA TYR A 27 -11.04 -21.86 25.93
C TYR A 27 -9.89 -22.71 26.47
N TYR A 28 -10.20 -23.84 27.11
CA TYR A 28 -9.21 -24.75 27.70
C TYR A 28 -9.56 -26.21 27.39
N THR A 29 -8.53 -27.04 27.25
CA THR A 29 -8.69 -28.50 27.20
C THR A 29 -8.57 -29.07 28.60
N ALA A 30 -9.58 -29.82 29.02
CA ALA A 30 -9.58 -30.56 30.28
C ALA A 30 -9.14 -32.02 30.03
N GLN A 31 -8.23 -32.52 30.87
CA GLN A 31 -7.93 -33.93 31.01
C GLN A 31 -8.70 -34.46 32.22
N VAL A 32 -9.46 -35.52 32.02
CA VAL A 32 -10.18 -36.20 33.10
C VAL A 32 -9.29 -37.33 33.62
N ASP A 33 -9.01 -37.30 34.91
CA ASP A 33 -8.42 -38.44 35.59
C ASP A 33 -9.47 -39.55 35.71
N MET A 34 -9.19 -40.70 35.08
CA MET A 34 -10.12 -41.82 35.01
C MET A 34 -10.32 -42.51 36.36
N GLU A 35 -9.38 -42.39 37.30
CA GLU A 35 -9.49 -42.99 38.64
C GLU A 35 -10.27 -42.10 39.60
N SER A 36 -10.01 -40.78 39.58
CA SER A 36 -10.67 -39.85 40.51
C SER A 36 -11.89 -39.11 39.94
N GLY A 37 -12.13 -39.21 38.63
CA GLY A 37 -13.17 -38.46 37.92
C GLY A 37 -12.96 -36.94 37.89
N LYS A 38 -11.80 -36.44 38.35
CA LYS A 38 -11.51 -35.01 38.42
C LYS A 38 -10.97 -34.50 37.10
N SER A 39 -11.49 -33.37 36.63
CA SER A 39 -10.97 -32.66 35.47
C SER A 39 -9.87 -31.68 35.87
N THR A 40 -8.77 -31.69 35.12
CA THR A 40 -7.67 -30.73 35.23
C THR A 40 -7.45 -30.07 33.87
N PHE A 41 -7.32 -28.75 33.83
CA PHE A 41 -7.07 -28.03 32.58
C PHE A 41 -5.59 -28.09 32.23
N VAL A 42 -5.26 -28.72 31.10
CA VAL A 42 -3.88 -29.07 30.72
C VAL A 42 -3.32 -28.21 29.60
N SER A 43 -4.18 -27.57 28.81
CA SER A 43 -3.75 -26.69 27.72
C SER A 43 -4.81 -25.66 27.37
N CYS A 44 -4.38 -24.62 26.64
CA CYS A 44 -5.25 -23.58 26.11
C CYS A 44 -5.68 -23.91 24.68
N ASN A 45 -6.96 -23.70 24.37
CA ASN A 45 -7.47 -23.78 23.02
C ASN A 45 -7.19 -22.49 22.25
N ARG A 46 -7.23 -22.56 20.92
CA ARG A 46 -7.25 -21.35 20.07
C ARG A 46 -8.45 -20.48 20.44
N LEU A 47 -8.24 -19.17 20.49
CA LEU A 47 -9.34 -18.25 20.81
C LEU A 47 -10.39 -18.26 19.68
N PRO A 48 -11.68 -18.25 20.02
CA PRO A 48 -12.72 -18.04 19.04
C PRO A 48 -12.61 -16.61 18.46
N ILE A 49 -12.69 -16.52 17.13
CA ILE A 49 -12.62 -15.25 16.37
C ILE A 49 -13.99 -14.54 16.34
N LYS A 50 -15.06 -15.20 16.81
CA LYS A 50 -16.42 -14.66 16.77
C LYS A 50 -16.65 -13.68 17.91
N GLU A 51 -17.46 -12.65 17.63
CA GLU A 51 -17.98 -11.73 18.65
C GLU A 51 -18.68 -12.52 19.76
N ASP A 52 -18.03 -12.60 20.91
CA ASP A 52 -18.65 -13.04 22.14
C ASP A 52 -19.18 -11.80 22.86
N THR A 53 -20.48 -11.78 23.15
CA THR A 53 -21.04 -10.74 24.01
C THR A 53 -20.47 -10.88 25.42
N PRO A 54 -20.22 -9.76 26.12
CA PRO A 54 -19.80 -9.80 27.52
C PRO A 54 -20.80 -10.61 28.33
N THR A 55 -20.30 -11.63 29.00
CA THR A 55 -21.13 -12.43 29.90
C THR A 55 -21.53 -11.57 31.10
N ALA A 56 -22.83 -11.48 31.35
CA ALA A 56 -23.41 -10.71 32.44
C ALA A 56 -23.83 -11.63 33.60
N CYS A 57 -23.81 -11.09 34.81
CA CYS A 57 -24.35 -11.76 35.98
C CYS A 57 -25.86 -12.04 35.78
N PRO A 58 -26.34 -13.28 36.00
CA PRO A 58 -27.74 -13.62 35.78
C PRO A 58 -28.70 -12.90 36.75
N HIS A 59 -28.21 -12.45 37.91
CA HIS A 59 -29.03 -11.78 38.92
C HIS A 59 -29.18 -10.27 38.69
N CYS A 60 -28.09 -9.56 38.39
CA CYS A 60 -28.09 -8.10 38.28
C CYS A 60 -27.72 -7.55 36.90
N ARG A 61 -27.40 -8.44 35.94
CA ARG A 61 -26.96 -8.10 34.58
C ARG A 61 -25.69 -7.25 34.49
N GLN A 62 -24.96 -7.05 35.60
CA GLN A 62 -23.65 -6.41 35.56
C GLN A 62 -22.63 -7.33 34.84
N PRO A 63 -21.71 -6.79 34.02
CA PRO A 63 -20.66 -7.58 33.38
C PRO A 63 -19.83 -8.34 34.40
N ILE A 64 -19.55 -9.62 34.12
CA ILE A 64 -18.63 -10.42 34.93
C ILE A 64 -17.21 -10.02 34.57
N THR A 65 -16.42 -9.54 35.53
CA THR A 65 -15.04 -9.07 35.33
C THR A 65 -14.13 -9.52 36.49
N GLY A 66 -12.81 -9.41 36.33
CA GLY A 66 -11.85 -9.62 37.41
C GLY A 66 -11.62 -11.07 37.86
N LEU A 67 -12.19 -12.06 37.17
CA LEU A 67 -12.03 -13.48 37.51
C LEU A 67 -10.89 -14.11 36.72
N LEU A 68 -9.78 -14.42 37.39
CA LEU A 68 -8.57 -14.98 36.76
C LEU A 68 -8.84 -16.30 36.02
N ARG A 69 -9.67 -17.19 36.58
CA ARG A 69 -10.08 -18.46 35.93
C ARG A 69 -10.63 -18.25 34.52
N TYR A 70 -11.42 -17.20 34.33
CA TYR A 70 -12.06 -16.86 33.06
C TYR A 70 -11.33 -15.76 32.29
N GLY A 71 -10.12 -15.38 32.73
CA GLY A 71 -9.38 -14.24 32.21
C GLY A 71 -9.15 -14.32 30.70
N ARG A 72 -8.94 -15.52 30.15
CA ARG A 72 -8.77 -15.74 28.70
C ARG A 72 -10.01 -15.33 27.90
N ARG A 73 -11.21 -15.73 28.34
CA ARG A 73 -12.49 -15.29 27.72
C ARG A 73 -12.71 -13.80 27.90
N LEU A 74 -12.56 -13.30 29.12
CA LEU A 74 -12.80 -11.89 29.45
C LEU A 74 -11.92 -10.96 28.61
N LYS A 75 -10.62 -11.25 28.55
CA LYS A 75 -9.67 -10.49 27.73
C LYS A 75 -9.93 -10.63 26.22
N ASN A 76 -10.38 -11.80 25.75
CA ASN A 76 -10.74 -11.98 24.35
C ASN A 76 -11.92 -11.05 23.96
N VAL A 77 -12.95 -10.98 24.79
CA VAL A 77 -14.10 -10.09 24.57
C VAL A 77 -13.69 -8.62 24.57
N GLU A 78 -12.80 -8.22 25.49
CA GLU A 78 -12.25 -6.85 25.52
C GLU A 78 -11.46 -6.53 24.25
N LEU A 79 -10.57 -7.45 23.82
CA LEU A 79 -9.78 -7.32 22.60
C LEU A 79 -10.65 -7.19 21.35
N LEU A 80 -11.67 -8.04 21.20
CA LEU A 80 -12.59 -8.01 20.06
C LEU A 80 -13.34 -6.68 19.99
N LYS A 81 -13.84 -6.17 21.12
CA LYS A 81 -14.48 -4.85 21.17
C LYS A 81 -13.56 -3.71 20.75
N GLU A 82 -12.29 -3.74 21.18
CA GLU A 82 -11.31 -2.75 20.76
C GLU A 82 -11.02 -2.84 19.26
N ILE A 83 -10.90 -4.06 18.74
CA ILE A 83 -10.78 -4.34 17.30
C ILE A 83 -11.94 -3.73 16.53
N ASP A 84 -13.19 -4.01 16.94
CA ASP A 84 -14.39 -3.55 16.24
C ASP A 84 -14.52 -2.03 16.27
N ALA A 85 -14.28 -1.41 17.43
CA ALA A 85 -14.29 0.04 17.57
C ALA A 85 -13.21 0.71 16.69
N PHE A 86 -12.01 0.12 16.66
CA PHE A 86 -10.93 0.59 15.80
C PHE A 86 -11.26 0.45 14.32
N GLN A 87 -11.77 -0.71 13.89
CA GLN A 87 -12.21 -0.96 12.52
C GLN A 87 -13.30 0.02 12.09
N GLY A 88 -14.32 0.22 12.92
CA GLY A 88 -15.39 1.17 12.64
C GLY A 88 -14.86 2.60 12.45
N SER A 89 -13.94 3.04 13.30
CA SER A 89 -13.29 4.35 13.17
C SER A 89 -12.44 4.49 11.89
N GLN A 90 -11.66 3.46 11.55
CA GLN A 90 -10.85 3.43 10.33
C GLN A 90 -11.73 3.40 9.08
N ALA A 91 -12.76 2.56 9.06
CA ALA A 91 -13.69 2.44 7.94
C ALA A 91 -14.41 3.77 7.67
N ASN A 92 -14.85 4.47 8.72
CA ASN A 92 -15.45 5.80 8.58
C ASN A 92 -14.46 6.83 8.02
N SER A 93 -13.22 6.85 8.53
CA SER A 93 -12.17 7.75 8.03
C SER A 93 -11.85 7.47 6.55
N MET A 94 -11.75 6.19 6.20
CA MET A 94 -11.51 5.73 4.83
C MET A 94 -12.66 6.14 3.90
N LYS A 95 -13.90 5.88 4.29
CA LYS A 95 -15.11 6.23 3.53
C LYS A 95 -15.21 7.74 3.27
N GLN A 96 -14.95 8.56 4.29
CA GLN A 96 -14.98 10.02 4.14
C GLN A 96 -13.87 10.52 3.20
N THR A 97 -12.65 9.99 3.34
CA THR A 97 -11.51 10.36 2.49
C THR A 97 -11.76 9.92 1.05
N MET A 98 -12.32 8.73 0.84
CA MET A 98 -12.70 8.21 -0.47
C MET A 98 -13.77 9.05 -1.15
N HIS A 99 -14.83 9.42 -0.43
CA HIS A 99 -15.85 10.31 -0.98
C HIS A 99 -15.26 11.66 -1.43
N THR A 100 -14.31 12.19 -0.65
CA THR A 100 -13.59 13.42 -1.03
C THR A 100 -12.72 13.19 -2.28
N PHE A 101 -12.07 12.03 -2.38
CA PHE A 101 -11.29 11.67 -3.56
C PHE A 101 -12.14 11.57 -4.82
N GLU A 102 -13.26 10.87 -4.77
CA GLU A 102 -14.20 10.72 -5.89
C GLU A 102 -14.76 12.06 -6.36
N ALA A 103 -15.18 12.92 -5.41
CA ALA A 103 -15.62 14.27 -5.72
C ALA A 103 -14.51 15.11 -6.38
N GLY A 104 -13.27 15.00 -5.88
CA GLY A 104 -12.11 15.65 -6.47
C GLY A 104 -11.79 15.15 -7.88
N LEU A 105 -11.86 13.83 -8.12
CA LEU A 105 -11.69 13.25 -9.45
C LEU A 105 -12.71 13.78 -10.45
N LYS A 106 -13.98 13.86 -10.04
CA LYS A 106 -15.06 14.39 -10.88
C LYS A 106 -14.82 15.87 -11.23
N SER A 107 -14.45 16.68 -10.24
CA SER A 107 -14.12 18.10 -10.45
C SER A 107 -12.94 18.27 -11.41
N MET A 108 -11.84 17.52 -11.21
CA MET A 108 -10.69 17.57 -12.11
C MET A 108 -11.04 17.11 -13.53
N ALA A 109 -11.85 16.06 -13.68
CA ALA A 109 -12.28 15.60 -15.00
C ALA A 109 -13.07 16.67 -15.76
N GLN A 110 -13.92 17.43 -15.07
CA GLN A 110 -14.70 18.54 -15.64
C GLN A 110 -13.81 19.73 -16.03
N GLU A 111 -12.76 20.03 -15.25
CA GLU A 111 -11.86 21.16 -15.50
C GLU A 111 -10.71 20.84 -16.46
N CYS A 112 -10.46 19.55 -16.77
CA CYS A 112 -9.30 19.09 -17.52
C CYS A 112 -9.11 19.80 -18.87
N ALA A 113 -10.17 19.91 -19.69
CA ALA A 113 -10.08 20.54 -21.00
C ALA A 113 -9.72 22.04 -20.90
N SER A 114 -10.29 22.74 -19.90
CA SER A 114 -10.00 24.15 -19.63
C SER A 114 -8.55 24.33 -19.18
N PHE A 115 -8.09 23.47 -18.27
CA PHE A 115 -6.71 23.44 -17.80
C PHE A 115 -5.71 23.22 -18.94
N LEU A 116 -5.91 22.21 -19.80
CA LEU A 116 -5.00 21.96 -20.92
C LEU A 116 -4.97 23.13 -21.92
N LYS A 117 -6.13 23.76 -22.19
CA LYS A 117 -6.21 24.96 -23.03
C LYS A 117 -5.48 26.16 -22.41
N SER A 118 -5.50 26.31 -21.08
CA SER A 118 -4.78 27.41 -20.42
C SER A 118 -3.26 27.21 -20.50
N LEU A 119 -2.79 25.96 -20.48
CA LEU A 119 -1.38 25.63 -20.67
C LEU A 119 -0.88 25.96 -22.08
N SER A 120 -1.63 25.63 -23.13
CA SER A 120 -1.21 25.86 -24.53
C SER A 120 -1.07 27.34 -24.88
N ASN A 121 -1.81 28.21 -24.20
CA ASN A 121 -1.77 29.66 -24.42
C ASN A 121 -0.56 30.35 -23.76
N THR A 122 0.27 29.60 -23.03
CA THR A 122 1.46 30.15 -22.37
C THR A 122 2.69 29.78 -23.19
N THR A 123 3.38 30.77 -23.73
CA THR A 123 4.61 30.59 -24.51
C THR A 123 5.68 29.89 -23.66
N VAL A 124 6.16 28.74 -24.14
CA VAL A 124 7.27 28.01 -23.53
C VAL A 124 8.57 28.54 -24.11
N ASN A 125 9.50 28.93 -23.24
CA ASN A 125 10.83 29.34 -23.69
C ASN A 125 11.66 28.09 -24.01
N ALA A 126 11.70 27.68 -25.28
CA ALA A 126 12.24 26.39 -25.73
C ALA A 126 13.73 26.19 -25.38
N ASN A 127 14.48 27.27 -25.14
CA ASN A 127 15.94 27.21 -24.95
C ASN A 127 16.40 26.84 -23.53
N SER A 128 15.50 26.69 -22.55
CA SER A 128 15.87 26.50 -21.14
C SER A 128 15.88 25.03 -20.66
N CYS A 129 15.24 24.12 -21.39
CA CYS A 129 14.88 22.80 -20.84
C CYS A 129 15.90 21.65 -21.08
N MET A 130 17.02 21.91 -21.77
CA MET A 130 17.92 20.84 -22.22
C MET A 130 18.75 20.20 -21.11
N THR A 131 18.91 20.87 -19.97
CA THR A 131 19.62 20.31 -18.84
C THR A 131 18.64 19.87 -17.76
N PRO A 132 18.74 18.62 -17.25
CA PRO A 132 17.96 18.22 -16.10
C PRO A 132 18.26 19.18 -14.94
N PRO A 133 17.23 19.69 -14.25
CA PRO A 133 17.44 20.41 -13.00
C PRO A 133 18.30 19.54 -12.08
N LYS A 134 19.24 20.16 -11.35
CA LYS A 134 20.12 19.44 -10.43
C LYS A 134 19.27 18.50 -9.58
N SER A 135 19.54 17.19 -9.60
CA SER A 135 18.72 16.16 -8.94
C SER A 135 18.52 16.45 -7.44
N GLN A 136 19.54 17.04 -6.83
CA GLN A 136 19.54 17.53 -5.46
C GLN A 136 18.48 18.62 -5.19
N MET A 137 17.97 19.33 -6.19
CA MET A 137 16.96 20.36 -5.99
C MET A 137 15.54 19.85 -6.22
N ARG A 138 15.36 18.68 -6.83
CA ARG A 138 14.04 18.15 -7.21
C ARG A 138 13.38 17.46 -6.01
N PRO A 139 12.28 18.01 -5.44
CA PRO A 139 11.65 17.46 -4.24
C PRO A 139 11.04 16.08 -4.49
N LEU A 140 10.60 15.82 -5.73
CA LEU A 140 10.09 14.53 -6.18
C LEU A 140 11.18 13.66 -6.83
N GLY A 141 12.44 14.11 -6.92
CA GLY A 141 13.54 13.29 -7.46
C GLY A 141 14.38 12.61 -6.37
N ARG A 142 14.26 13.07 -5.11
CA ARG A 142 14.97 12.55 -3.94
C ARG A 142 14.09 11.55 -3.17
N PHE A 143 13.81 10.38 -3.74
CA PHE A 143 13.19 9.32 -2.97
C PHE A 143 14.25 8.56 -2.17
N GLY A 144 14.55 9.07 -0.98
CA GLY A 144 15.35 8.38 0.03
C GLY A 144 14.46 7.92 1.19
N SER A 145 14.34 6.60 1.38
CA SER A 145 13.55 5.90 2.41
C SER A 145 12.03 6.20 2.44
N HIS A 146 11.23 5.13 2.60
CA HIS A 146 9.80 5.02 2.30
C HIS A 146 8.82 5.94 3.06
N GLU A 147 9.26 6.85 3.94
CA GLU A 147 8.36 7.57 4.85
C GLU A 147 8.39 9.11 4.74
N ALA A 148 9.44 9.71 4.19
CA ALA A 148 9.53 11.16 4.02
C ALA A 148 8.81 11.64 2.74
N GLN A 149 7.55 11.22 2.55
CA GLN A 149 6.87 11.28 1.25
C GLN A 149 5.60 12.16 1.30
N PHE A 150 5.38 12.93 0.22
CA PHE A 150 4.16 13.72 -0.01
C PHE A 150 3.90 14.93 0.92
N ARG A 151 4.83 15.89 0.95
CA ARG A 151 4.43 17.26 1.33
C ARG A 151 3.65 17.85 0.17
N ALA A 152 2.41 18.31 0.38
CA ALA A 152 1.61 19.03 -0.63
C ALA A 152 2.39 20.17 -1.33
N LYS A 153 3.39 20.72 -0.62
CA LYS A 153 4.41 21.65 -1.11
C LYS A 153 5.16 21.17 -2.38
N GLY A 154 5.41 19.87 -2.55
CA GLY A 154 6.09 19.30 -3.71
C GLY A 154 5.28 19.35 -5.01
N PHE A 155 3.95 19.31 -4.90
CA PHE A 155 3.02 19.40 -6.04
C PHE A 155 2.69 20.82 -6.43
N THR A 156 2.90 21.75 -5.50
CA THR A 156 2.50 23.14 -5.66
C THR A 156 3.69 24.00 -6.10
N MET A 157 4.90 23.82 -5.59
CA MET A 157 6.06 24.66 -5.93
C MET A 157 6.87 24.17 -7.14
N ILE A 158 6.23 23.89 -8.27
CA ILE A 158 6.89 23.23 -9.42
C ILE A 158 7.79 24.16 -10.26
N SER A 159 7.48 25.44 -10.41
CA SER A 159 8.28 26.43 -11.16
C SER A 159 9.70 26.56 -10.60
N ARG A 160 9.83 26.52 -9.27
CA ARG A 160 11.11 26.66 -8.58
C ARG A 160 12.10 25.55 -8.93
N PHE A 161 11.61 24.35 -9.23
CA PHE A 161 12.45 23.15 -9.35
C PHE A 161 12.53 22.60 -10.75
N TYR A 162 11.51 22.85 -11.57
CA TYR A 162 11.37 22.24 -12.89
C TYR A 162 11.46 23.26 -14.03
N ASP A 163 11.63 24.55 -13.73
CA ASP A 163 11.62 25.61 -14.75
C ASP A 163 10.30 25.67 -15.55
N ILE A 164 9.20 25.46 -14.82
CA ILE A 164 7.84 25.61 -15.34
C ILE A 164 7.41 27.07 -15.16
N PRO A 165 6.84 27.74 -16.19
CA PRO A 165 6.35 29.11 -16.06
C PRO A 165 5.40 29.27 -14.87
N LYS A 166 5.57 30.34 -14.07
CA LYS A 166 4.75 30.60 -12.87
C LYS A 166 3.24 30.58 -13.15
N LYS A 167 2.82 31.07 -14.32
CA LYS A 167 1.42 31.03 -14.76
C LYS A 167 0.91 29.60 -14.91
N GLN A 168 1.68 28.71 -15.53
CA GLN A 168 1.33 27.29 -15.66
C GLN A 168 1.30 26.60 -14.29
N GLU A 169 2.20 26.96 -13.38
CA GLU A 169 2.13 26.47 -11.99
C GLU A 169 0.84 26.90 -11.28
N GLN A 170 0.40 28.15 -11.44
CA GLN A 170 -0.83 28.62 -10.81
C GLN A 170 -2.05 27.84 -11.32
N GLU A 171 -2.13 27.62 -12.63
CA GLU A 171 -3.17 26.80 -13.26
C GLU A 171 -3.12 25.35 -12.76
N TRP A 172 -1.91 24.76 -12.68
CA TRP A 172 -1.71 23.42 -12.15
C TRP A 172 -2.16 23.30 -10.69
N ARG A 173 -1.76 24.25 -9.82
CA ARG A 173 -2.14 24.28 -8.41
C ARG A 173 -3.65 24.31 -8.25
N LYS A 174 -4.33 25.16 -9.02
CA LYS A 174 -5.80 25.24 -9.02
C LYS A 174 -6.40 23.91 -9.44
N PHE A 175 -5.89 23.34 -10.53
CA PHE A 175 -6.38 22.09 -11.09
C PHE A 175 -6.22 20.90 -10.13
N VAL A 176 -5.07 20.75 -9.44
CA VAL A 176 -4.84 19.61 -8.53
C VAL A 176 -5.30 19.85 -7.09
N ALA A 177 -5.71 21.07 -6.75
CA ALA A 177 -6.16 21.43 -5.40
C ALA A 177 -7.19 20.45 -4.80
N PRO A 178 -8.18 19.92 -5.56
CA PRO A 178 -9.18 19.02 -5.01
C PRO A 178 -8.59 17.73 -4.40
N ILE A 179 -7.44 17.24 -4.88
CA ILE A 179 -6.88 15.94 -4.45
C ILE A 179 -5.49 16.02 -3.82
N VAL A 180 -4.78 17.15 -3.91
CA VAL A 180 -3.36 17.25 -3.50
C VAL A 180 -3.11 16.99 -2.01
N HIS A 181 -4.12 17.14 -1.16
CA HIS A 181 -4.03 16.95 0.28
C HIS A 181 -4.38 15.52 0.74
N LEU A 182 -5.08 14.75 -0.10
CA LEU A 182 -5.57 13.39 0.22
C LEU A 182 -4.46 12.39 0.56
N PRO A 183 -3.26 12.41 -0.07
CA PRO A 183 -2.18 11.49 0.29
C PRO A 183 -1.76 11.59 1.76
N GLN A 184 -1.88 12.79 2.35
CA GLN A 184 -1.59 12.99 3.78
C GLN A 184 -2.69 12.41 4.66
N GLN A 185 -3.95 12.52 4.24
CA GLN A 185 -5.09 11.91 4.95
C GLN A 185 -4.99 10.38 4.92
N PHE A 186 -4.73 9.78 3.75
CA PHE A 186 -4.49 8.34 3.65
C PHE A 186 -3.24 7.89 4.44
N THR A 187 -2.18 8.69 4.46
CA THR A 187 -1.01 8.40 5.31
C THR A 187 -1.36 8.43 6.80
N ALA A 188 -2.22 9.35 7.25
CA ALA A 188 -2.67 9.38 8.64
C ALA A 188 -3.52 8.13 9.00
N ILE A 189 -4.37 7.66 8.09
CA ILE A 189 -5.14 6.40 8.24
C ILE A 189 -4.16 5.22 8.37
N HIS A 190 -3.23 5.10 7.44
CA HIS A 190 -2.18 4.06 7.46
C HIS A 190 -1.37 4.07 8.77
N GLN A 191 -0.89 5.24 9.20
CA GLN A 191 -0.12 5.36 10.44
C GLN A 191 -0.93 4.99 11.68
N LYS A 192 -2.24 5.30 11.71
CA LYS A 192 -3.11 4.84 12.80
C LYS A 192 -3.24 3.32 12.81
N ALA A 193 -3.33 2.67 11.65
CA ALA A 193 -3.33 1.20 11.56
C ALA A 193 -2.03 0.58 12.11
N CYS A 194 -0.86 1.12 11.70
CA CYS A 194 0.44 0.68 12.19
C CYS A 194 0.67 0.94 13.69
N ARG A 195 -0.04 1.90 14.29
CA ARG A 195 0.06 2.26 15.71
C ARG A 195 -1.12 1.77 16.54
N SER A 196 -1.98 0.91 16.00
CA SER A 196 -3.12 0.36 16.74
C SER A 196 -2.65 -0.43 17.97
N SER A 197 -3.48 -0.48 19.02
CA SER A 197 -3.20 -1.29 20.22
C SER A 197 -2.96 -2.75 19.84
N VAL A 198 -3.78 -3.28 18.95
CA VAL A 198 -3.69 -4.65 18.44
C VAL A 198 -2.34 -4.91 17.76
N LYS A 199 -1.85 -3.99 16.92
CA LYS A 199 -0.54 -4.12 16.29
C LYS A 199 0.59 -4.09 17.33
N GLN A 200 0.49 -3.21 18.32
CA GLN A 200 1.49 -3.12 19.39
C GLN A 200 1.53 -4.39 20.25
N ILE A 201 0.37 -4.96 20.59
CA ILE A 201 0.26 -6.23 21.33
C ILE A 201 0.85 -7.36 20.49
N TYR A 202 0.53 -7.39 19.19
CA TYR A 202 1.09 -8.37 18.26
C TYR A 202 2.61 -8.31 18.22
N ASP A 203 3.18 -7.11 18.05
CA ASP A 203 4.62 -6.91 17.98
C ASP A 203 5.30 -7.29 19.28
N ALA A 204 4.73 -6.91 20.42
CA ALA A 204 5.23 -7.31 21.73
C ALA A 204 5.21 -8.83 21.91
N ALA A 205 4.16 -9.53 21.43
CA ALA A 205 4.07 -10.98 21.50
C ALA A 205 5.13 -11.67 20.64
N ILE A 206 5.35 -11.19 19.40
CA ILE A 206 6.41 -11.69 18.52
C ILE A 206 7.79 -11.43 19.13
N GLU A 207 8.04 -10.24 19.67
CA GLU A 207 9.30 -9.90 20.34
C GLU A 207 9.56 -10.79 21.58
N GLN A 208 8.50 -11.15 22.31
CA GLN A 208 8.61 -12.03 23.47
C GLN A 208 8.94 -13.48 23.06
N ILE A 209 8.33 -14.01 21.99
CA ILE A 209 8.56 -15.38 21.52
C ILE A 209 9.98 -15.54 20.95
N TYR A 210 10.47 -14.54 20.22
CA TYR A 210 11.81 -14.59 19.63
C TYR A 210 12.93 -14.19 20.58
N GLY A 211 12.61 -13.54 21.71
CA GLY A 211 13.55 -12.64 22.37
C GLY A 211 13.87 -11.46 21.45
N LYS A 212 14.30 -10.30 21.99
CA LYS A 212 14.57 -9.07 21.20
C LYS A 212 15.18 -9.41 19.83
N PRO A 213 14.42 -9.34 18.72
CA PRO A 213 15.06 -9.27 17.44
C PRO A 213 15.74 -7.90 17.44
N ALA A 214 17.05 -7.88 17.22
CA ALA A 214 17.80 -6.63 17.12
C ALA A 214 17.03 -5.65 16.21
N SER A 215 16.47 -4.59 16.80
CA SER A 215 15.99 -3.39 16.09
C SER A 215 14.93 -3.58 14.99
N LEU A 216 13.76 -4.17 15.25
CA LEU A 216 12.61 -4.09 14.31
C LEU A 216 11.68 -2.88 14.52
N GLY A 217 11.97 -2.00 15.48
CA GLY A 217 11.13 -0.82 15.78
C GLY A 217 11.75 0.57 15.59
N ARG A 218 13.01 0.69 15.12
CA ARG A 218 13.64 2.03 15.00
C ARG A 218 14.77 2.19 13.99
N ARG A 219 14.95 1.24 13.07
CA ARG A 219 15.74 1.48 11.86
C ARG A 219 14.77 1.63 10.71
N SER A 220 14.87 2.77 10.03
CA SER A 220 14.46 2.93 8.64
C SER A 220 14.64 1.60 7.91
N GLU A 221 13.66 1.20 7.09
CA GLU A 221 13.68 0.04 6.17
C GLU A 221 14.86 0.08 5.15
N SER A 222 15.94 0.78 5.45
CA SER A 222 16.96 1.23 4.52
C SER A 222 18.15 0.29 4.37
N ASN A 223 18.21 -0.89 5.00
CA ASN A 223 19.30 -1.85 4.73
C ASN A 223 18.95 -3.27 5.19
N VAL A 224 18.22 -4.01 4.34
CA VAL A 224 18.23 -5.48 4.36
C VAL A 224 18.48 -5.94 2.92
N GLN A 225 19.71 -5.79 2.46
CA GLN A 225 20.20 -6.44 1.26
C GLN A 225 21.37 -7.33 1.67
N ARG A 226 21.25 -8.63 1.32
CA ARG A 226 22.08 -9.79 1.66
C ARG A 226 21.78 -10.45 3.02
N VAL A 227 20.71 -11.25 3.04
CA VAL A 227 20.70 -12.47 3.85
C VAL A 227 21.22 -13.59 2.96
N SER A 228 22.37 -14.14 3.34
CA SER A 228 23.00 -15.28 2.67
C SER A 228 22.20 -16.57 2.95
N GLU A 229 22.37 -17.55 2.07
CA GLU A 229 21.61 -18.80 1.92
C GLU A 229 21.67 -19.81 3.10
N LYS A 230 21.59 -19.36 4.36
CA LYS A 230 21.51 -20.23 5.55
C LYS A 230 20.20 -20.14 6.33
N SER A 231 19.12 -19.60 5.75
CA SER A 231 17.92 -19.18 6.49
C SER A 231 16.73 -20.16 6.53
N VAL A 232 16.85 -21.38 6.00
CA VAL A 232 15.70 -22.31 5.91
C VAL A 232 15.08 -22.57 7.30
N GLY A 233 15.88 -22.70 8.37
CA GLY A 233 15.37 -22.90 9.74
C GLY A 233 14.85 -21.64 10.45
N VAL A 234 15.15 -20.43 9.98
CA VAL A 234 14.72 -19.16 10.61
C VAL A 234 13.35 -18.72 10.09
N VAL A 235 13.07 -18.98 8.81
CA VAL A 235 11.77 -18.72 8.19
C VAL A 235 10.68 -19.61 8.82
N ASP A 236 10.98 -20.91 8.98
CA ASP A 236 10.05 -21.87 9.61
C ASP A 236 9.72 -21.52 11.05
N ALA A 237 10.70 -21.02 11.82
CA ALA A 237 10.45 -20.54 13.16
C ALA A 237 9.50 -19.34 13.11
N LEU A 238 9.84 -18.29 12.34
CA LEU A 238 9.10 -17.01 12.35
C LEU A 238 7.63 -17.23 11.99
N ASP A 239 7.38 -18.10 11.01
CA ASP A 239 6.04 -18.51 10.62
C ASP A 239 5.32 -19.28 11.75
N ALA A 240 6.01 -20.16 12.48
CA ALA A 240 5.45 -20.84 13.64
C ALA A 240 5.04 -19.86 14.77
N ALA A 241 5.81 -18.78 14.98
CA ALA A 241 5.43 -17.76 15.96
C ALA A 241 4.26 -16.89 15.50
N HIS A 242 4.19 -16.52 14.22
CA HIS A 242 3.02 -15.85 13.66
C HIS A 242 1.76 -16.70 13.87
N LEU A 243 1.84 -18.00 13.57
CA LEU A 243 0.75 -18.97 13.82
C LEU A 243 0.39 -19.10 15.31
N TYR A 244 1.38 -19.02 16.20
CA TYR A 244 1.14 -19.05 17.65
C TYR A 244 0.38 -17.80 18.12
N VAL A 245 0.83 -16.62 17.71
CA VAL A 245 0.21 -15.33 18.07
C VAL A 245 -1.21 -15.23 17.48
N GLU A 246 -1.44 -15.77 16.28
CA GLU A 246 -2.79 -15.91 15.71
C GLU A 246 -3.67 -16.87 16.51
N GLY A 247 -3.10 -17.97 17.02
CA GLY A 247 -3.78 -18.86 17.96
C GLY A 247 -4.23 -18.17 19.25
N CYS A 248 -3.60 -17.04 19.60
CA CYS A 248 -4.00 -16.15 20.69
C CYS A 248 -5.08 -15.13 20.29
N GLY A 249 -5.73 -15.28 19.15
CA GLY A 249 -6.85 -14.43 18.71
C GLY A 249 -6.45 -13.08 18.12
N LEU A 250 -5.14 -12.82 17.97
CA LEU A 250 -4.67 -11.62 17.29
C LEU A 250 -4.69 -11.83 15.77
N PRO A 251 -5.01 -10.78 14.99
CA PRO A 251 -5.03 -10.91 13.53
C PRO A 251 -3.63 -11.14 12.97
N HIS A 252 -3.57 -11.74 11.78
CA HIS A 252 -2.32 -11.98 11.06
C HIS A 252 -1.49 -10.69 10.96
N LYS A 253 -0.24 -10.74 11.44
CA LYS A 253 0.70 -9.60 11.50
C LYS A 253 0.21 -8.37 12.29
N GLY A 254 -0.83 -8.53 13.11
CA GLY A 254 -1.36 -7.47 13.98
C GLY A 254 -2.15 -6.38 13.26
N PHE A 255 -2.43 -6.55 11.96
CA PHE A 255 -3.21 -5.59 11.20
C PHE A 255 -4.68 -5.97 11.19
N VAL A 256 -5.51 -4.98 11.52
CA VAL A 256 -6.94 -5.16 11.72
C VAL A 256 -7.69 -4.49 10.56
N GLY A 257 -8.46 -5.29 9.81
CA GLY A 257 -9.25 -4.80 8.66
C GLY A 257 -8.39 -4.42 7.45
N SER A 258 -9.06 -4.05 6.36
CA SER A 258 -8.41 -3.73 5.07
C SER A 258 -7.77 -2.34 5.04
N SER A 259 -8.12 -1.45 5.99
CA SER A 259 -7.68 -0.05 6.04
C SER A 259 -6.16 0.18 5.98
N TYR A 260 -5.35 -0.78 6.48
CA TYR A 260 -3.89 -0.72 6.39
C TYR A 260 -3.39 -0.72 4.93
N VAL A 261 -3.90 -1.64 4.11
CA VAL A 261 -3.49 -1.78 2.71
C VAL A 261 -4.33 -0.88 1.81
N ASP A 262 -5.63 -0.73 2.08
CA ASP A 262 -6.53 0.13 1.30
C ASP A 262 -6.07 1.59 1.32
N SER A 263 -5.62 2.09 2.48
CA SER A 263 -5.08 3.46 2.56
C SER A 263 -3.82 3.63 1.69
N LEU A 264 -2.97 2.60 1.57
CA LEU A 264 -1.82 2.62 0.66
C LEU A 264 -2.27 2.55 -0.81
N LEU A 265 -3.28 1.74 -1.12
CA LEU A 265 -3.85 1.61 -2.45
C LEU A 265 -4.38 2.97 -2.93
N GLU A 266 -5.19 3.62 -2.10
CA GLU A 266 -5.83 4.88 -2.50
C GLU A 266 -4.86 6.05 -2.48
N ARG A 267 -3.89 6.06 -1.57
CA ARG A 267 -2.74 6.97 -1.66
C ARG A 267 -2.03 6.82 -3.01
N THR A 268 -1.79 5.59 -3.45
CA THR A 268 -1.15 5.28 -4.73
C THR A 268 -2.00 5.73 -5.92
N ASN A 269 -3.32 5.52 -5.86
CA ASN A 269 -4.27 6.00 -6.87
C ASN A 269 -4.20 7.52 -7.02
N VAL A 270 -4.13 8.28 -5.92
CA VAL A 270 -3.97 9.75 -6.00
C VAL A 270 -2.69 10.13 -6.73
N VAL A 271 -1.56 9.50 -6.41
CA VAL A 271 -0.26 9.76 -7.08
C VAL A 271 -0.35 9.45 -8.58
N MET A 272 -0.92 8.29 -8.92
CA MET A 272 -1.11 7.86 -10.31
C MET A 272 -2.01 8.80 -11.10
N THR A 273 -3.07 9.32 -10.49
CA THR A 273 -3.95 10.32 -11.09
C THR A 273 -3.19 11.62 -11.36
N ILE A 274 -2.46 12.14 -10.38
CA ILE A 274 -1.66 13.37 -10.54
C ILE A 274 -0.61 13.16 -11.65
N ALA A 275 0.11 12.04 -11.64
CA ALA A 275 1.09 11.70 -12.68
C ALA A 275 0.44 11.62 -14.07
N SER A 276 -0.78 11.09 -14.17
CA SER A 276 -1.54 11.00 -15.43
C SER A 276 -1.86 12.38 -15.99
N TYR A 277 -2.37 13.29 -15.16
CA TYR A 277 -2.68 14.65 -15.62
C TYR A 277 -1.43 15.48 -15.90
N ALA A 278 -0.35 15.30 -15.14
CA ALA A 278 0.94 15.91 -15.46
C ALA A 278 1.49 15.40 -16.80
N PHE A 279 1.27 14.13 -17.13
CA PHE A 279 1.62 13.57 -18.43
C PHE A 279 0.78 14.20 -19.55
N SER A 280 -0.52 14.40 -19.36
CA SER A 280 -1.36 15.14 -20.33
C SER A 280 -0.88 16.58 -20.51
N ALA A 281 -0.52 17.27 -19.42
CA ALA A 281 0.08 18.60 -19.50
C ALA A 281 1.36 18.59 -20.34
N LEU A 282 2.28 17.65 -20.10
CA LEU A 282 3.50 17.45 -20.89
C LEU A 282 3.19 17.24 -22.38
N GLN A 283 2.19 16.43 -22.72
CA GLN A 283 1.78 16.22 -24.11
C GLN A 283 1.24 17.50 -24.75
N THR A 284 0.57 18.36 -23.99
CA THR A 284 0.04 19.65 -24.47
C THR A 284 1.12 20.71 -24.65
N VAL A 285 2.05 20.83 -23.70
CA VAL A 285 3.10 21.88 -23.74
C VAL A 285 4.35 21.47 -24.52
N GLY A 286 4.53 20.17 -24.76
CA GLY A 286 5.70 19.60 -25.41
C GLY A 286 6.84 19.26 -24.42
N ALA A 287 7.73 18.38 -24.86
CA ALA A 287 8.80 17.83 -24.02
C ALA A 287 10.06 18.72 -23.88
N ALA A 288 10.13 19.86 -24.59
CA ALA A 288 11.09 20.93 -24.32
C ALA A 288 10.65 21.84 -23.15
N SER A 289 9.83 21.33 -22.24
CA SER A 289 9.34 22.07 -21.09
C SER A 289 9.71 21.39 -19.77
N GLY A 290 9.74 22.16 -18.70
CA GLY A 290 9.95 21.67 -17.34
C GLY A 290 9.05 20.51 -16.91
N TRP A 291 7.89 20.37 -17.56
CA TRP A 291 6.97 19.26 -17.36
C TRP A 291 7.61 17.90 -17.64
N TYR A 292 8.59 17.83 -18.55
CA TYR A 292 9.28 16.59 -18.87
C TYR A 292 9.94 15.97 -17.63
N TRP A 293 10.63 16.81 -16.85
CA TRP A 293 11.32 16.41 -15.63
C TRP A 293 10.36 16.19 -14.45
N LEU A 294 9.30 17.00 -14.36
CA LEU A 294 8.25 16.81 -13.35
C LEU A 294 7.56 15.46 -13.53
N VAL A 295 7.21 15.11 -14.77
CA VAL A 295 6.56 13.83 -15.11
C VAL A 295 7.48 12.65 -14.81
N GLU A 296 8.77 12.73 -15.13
CA GLU A 296 9.74 11.69 -14.76
C GLU A 296 9.70 11.41 -13.26
N ASP A 297 9.82 12.47 -12.45
CA ASP A 297 9.85 12.36 -10.99
C ASP A 297 8.51 11.86 -10.42
N LEU A 298 7.37 12.28 -10.99
CA LEU A 298 6.04 11.80 -10.60
C LEU A 298 5.83 10.31 -10.91
N ILE A 299 6.31 9.84 -12.06
CA ILE A 299 6.23 8.43 -12.45
C ILE A 299 7.10 7.58 -11.51
N ARG A 300 8.33 8.03 -11.20
CA ARG A 300 9.20 7.39 -10.22
C ARG A 300 8.58 7.39 -8.82
N CYS A 301 7.92 8.48 -8.44
CA CYS A 301 7.17 8.57 -7.19
C CYS A 301 6.10 7.49 -7.10
N ALA A 302 5.27 7.40 -8.15
CA ALA A 302 4.22 6.41 -8.25
C ALA A 302 4.79 4.99 -8.14
N PHE A 303 5.92 4.70 -8.81
CA PHE A 303 6.60 3.41 -8.72
C PHE A 303 6.92 3.02 -7.27
N THR A 304 7.56 3.91 -6.50
CA THR A 304 7.89 3.66 -5.08
C THR A 304 6.64 3.42 -4.22
N HIS A 305 5.56 4.16 -4.47
CA HIS A 305 4.29 3.95 -3.78
C HIS A 305 3.69 2.57 -4.09
N ILE A 306 3.74 2.16 -5.36
CA ILE A 306 3.26 0.84 -5.78
C ILE A 306 4.13 -0.28 -5.18
N GLU A 307 5.45 -0.12 -5.09
CA GLU A 307 6.31 -1.11 -4.41
C GLU A 307 5.97 -1.23 -2.92
N THR A 308 5.71 -0.10 -2.26
CA THR A 308 5.27 -0.07 -0.86
C THR A 308 3.94 -0.81 -0.69
N LEU A 309 2.99 -0.55 -1.59
CA LEU A 309 1.69 -1.22 -1.64
C LEU A 309 1.83 -2.72 -1.87
N ALA A 310 2.62 -3.14 -2.87
CA ALA A 310 2.83 -4.54 -3.20
C ALA A 310 3.46 -5.30 -2.03
N ARG A 311 4.45 -4.69 -1.35
CA ARG A 311 5.07 -5.26 -0.15
C ARG A 311 4.07 -5.40 0.99
N ALA A 312 3.26 -4.36 1.24
CA ALA A 312 2.23 -4.40 2.27
C ALA A 312 1.17 -5.48 1.98
N ALA A 313 0.68 -5.56 0.74
CA ALA A 313 -0.30 -6.55 0.30
C ALA A 313 0.24 -7.98 0.39
N TYR A 314 1.47 -8.21 -0.08
CA TYR A 314 2.17 -9.49 0.07
C TYR A 314 2.30 -9.88 1.55
N ASN A 315 2.71 -8.94 2.39
CA ASN A 315 2.87 -9.19 3.81
C ASN A 315 1.58 -9.60 4.49
N VAL A 316 0.44 -8.99 4.17
CA VAL A 316 -0.85 -9.39 4.78
C VAL A 316 -1.53 -10.56 4.06
N GLY A 317 -0.95 -11.06 2.97
CA GLY A 317 -1.55 -12.14 2.17
C GLY A 317 -2.72 -11.69 1.29
N ASP A 318 -2.86 -10.39 1.01
CA ASP A 318 -3.94 -9.86 0.18
C ASP A 318 -3.57 -10.00 -1.32
N LYS A 319 -4.02 -11.12 -1.91
CA LYS A 319 -3.76 -11.44 -3.31
C LYS A 319 -4.49 -10.52 -4.30
N GLU A 320 -5.62 -9.94 -3.90
CA GLU A 320 -6.37 -9.02 -4.77
C GLU A 320 -5.61 -7.70 -4.94
N ILE A 321 -5.20 -7.10 -3.82
CA ILE A 321 -4.44 -5.85 -3.86
C ILE A 321 -3.05 -6.07 -4.45
N LEU A 322 -2.41 -7.22 -4.20
CA LEU A 322 -1.15 -7.56 -4.85
C LEU A 322 -1.29 -7.62 -6.38
N ALA A 323 -2.37 -8.22 -6.89
CA ALA A 323 -2.67 -8.23 -8.32
C ALA A 323 -2.88 -6.81 -8.87
N TYR A 324 -3.63 -5.96 -8.16
CA TYR A 324 -3.81 -4.56 -8.54
C TYR A 324 -2.49 -3.79 -8.57
N ALA A 325 -1.63 -3.95 -7.56
CA ALA A 325 -0.33 -3.31 -7.49
C ALA A 325 0.55 -3.74 -8.68
N THR A 326 0.58 -5.03 -9.03
CA THR A 326 1.31 -5.53 -10.21
C THR A 326 0.82 -4.88 -11.50
N VAL A 327 -0.50 -4.77 -11.71
CA VAL A 327 -1.06 -4.07 -12.87
C VAL A 327 -0.72 -2.58 -12.88
N MET A 328 -0.66 -1.92 -11.72
CA MET A 328 -0.20 -0.53 -11.62
C MET A 328 1.29 -0.38 -11.97
N ARG A 329 2.15 -1.33 -11.57
CA ARG A 329 3.58 -1.35 -11.96
C ARG A 329 3.71 -1.43 -13.48
N MET A 330 2.90 -2.27 -14.12
CA MET A 330 2.86 -2.38 -15.59
C MET A 330 2.44 -1.05 -16.24
N ASP A 331 1.42 -0.36 -15.70
CA ASP A 331 1.02 0.97 -16.20
C ASP A 331 2.13 2.01 -16.03
N VAL A 332 2.85 1.99 -14.92
CA VAL A 332 4.01 2.88 -14.68
C VAL A 332 5.16 2.60 -15.65
N ILE A 333 5.50 1.33 -15.90
CA ILE A 333 6.54 0.97 -16.87
C ILE A 333 6.15 1.43 -18.27
N TYR A 334 4.89 1.22 -18.67
CA TYR A 334 4.36 1.76 -19.91
C TYR A 334 4.51 3.29 -19.99
N ARG A 335 4.20 4.02 -18.91
CA ARG A 335 4.36 5.49 -18.86
C ARG A 335 5.82 5.93 -18.93
N LEU A 336 6.75 5.19 -18.30
CA LEU A 336 8.18 5.43 -18.46
C LEU A 336 8.61 5.24 -19.92
N ALA A 337 8.07 4.22 -20.59
CA ALA A 337 8.33 3.99 -22.01
C ALA A 337 7.78 5.13 -22.88
N GLN A 338 6.55 5.59 -22.64
CA GLN A 338 5.99 6.77 -23.33
C GLN A 338 6.76 8.06 -23.03
N TRP A 339 7.16 8.27 -21.79
CA TRP A 339 7.98 9.43 -21.42
C TRP A 339 9.32 9.40 -22.17
N LEU A 340 9.90 8.22 -22.36
CA LEU A 340 11.17 8.06 -23.06
C LEU A 340 11.04 8.39 -24.56
N THR A 341 9.95 8.02 -25.23
CA THR A 341 9.74 8.37 -26.65
C THR A 341 9.65 9.87 -26.87
N LEU A 342 9.09 10.61 -25.90
CA LEU A 342 9.02 12.07 -25.98
C LEU A 342 10.41 12.71 -25.97
N ARG A 343 11.45 12.06 -25.41
CA ARG A 343 12.82 12.60 -25.36
C ARG A 343 13.50 12.62 -26.72
N LYS A 344 13.26 11.61 -27.56
CA LYS A 344 13.97 11.42 -28.84
C LYS A 344 13.67 12.55 -29.82
N LYS A 345 12.45 13.11 -29.77
CA LYS A 345 12.03 14.29 -30.55
C LYS A 345 12.87 15.55 -30.30
N PHE A 346 13.80 15.52 -29.35
CA PHE A 346 14.64 16.66 -28.96
C PHE A 346 16.14 16.45 -29.23
N GLY A 347 16.52 15.56 -30.15
CA GLY A 347 17.88 15.51 -30.71
C GLY A 347 18.98 15.04 -29.75
N GLY A 348 18.62 14.42 -28.63
CA GLY A 348 19.58 13.79 -27.73
C GLY A 348 20.01 12.43 -28.27
N TYR A 349 21.31 12.24 -28.54
CA TYR A 349 21.92 10.92 -28.71
C TYR A 349 21.67 10.11 -27.44
N PHE A 350 20.74 9.16 -27.49
CA PHE A 350 20.38 8.37 -26.33
C PHE A 350 20.25 6.89 -26.72
N SER A 351 20.78 5.99 -25.88
CA SER A 351 20.57 4.53 -26.00
C SER A 351 19.13 4.12 -25.60
N GLY A 352 18.14 4.84 -26.12
CA GLY A 352 16.73 4.66 -25.80
C GLY A 352 16.23 3.26 -26.09
N ALA A 353 16.81 2.61 -27.09
CA ALA A 353 16.52 1.23 -27.44
C ALA A 353 16.83 0.25 -26.30
N GLU A 354 17.96 0.41 -25.59
CA GLU A 354 18.36 -0.47 -24.49
C GLU A 354 17.38 -0.36 -23.32
N LYS A 355 17.08 0.86 -22.87
CA LYS A 355 16.11 1.09 -21.79
C LYS A 355 14.70 0.69 -22.18
N MET A 356 14.32 0.86 -23.45
CA MET A 356 13.03 0.41 -23.93
C MET A 356 12.91 -1.12 -23.88
N ASN A 357 13.97 -1.83 -24.28
CA ASN A 357 14.05 -3.28 -24.16
C ASN A 357 13.99 -3.74 -22.70
N GLU A 358 14.66 -3.02 -21.79
CA GLU A 358 14.57 -3.25 -20.34
C GLU A 358 13.14 -3.10 -19.83
N PHE A 359 12.46 -1.99 -20.16
CA PHE A 359 11.06 -1.77 -19.80
C PHE A 359 10.14 -2.84 -20.37
N HIS A 360 10.33 -3.24 -21.63
CA HIS A 360 9.53 -4.31 -22.23
C HIS A 360 9.76 -5.65 -21.54
N LYS A 361 11.01 -6.00 -21.21
CA LYS A 361 11.36 -7.23 -20.49
C LYS A 361 10.72 -7.25 -19.09
N GLU A 362 10.81 -6.17 -18.34
CA GLU A 362 10.19 -6.08 -17.01
C GLU A 362 8.65 -6.14 -17.10
N PHE A 363 8.04 -5.51 -18.12
CA PHE A 363 6.61 -5.62 -18.38
C PHE A 363 6.17 -7.07 -18.62
N GLN A 364 6.90 -7.82 -19.44
CA GLN A 364 6.61 -9.24 -19.71
C GLN A 364 6.81 -10.13 -18.46
N LYS A 365 7.81 -9.81 -17.63
CA LYS A 365 8.02 -10.49 -16.36
C LYS A 365 6.83 -10.30 -15.42
N LEU A 366 6.37 -9.05 -15.22
CA LEU A 366 5.20 -8.76 -14.38
C LEU A 366 3.92 -9.41 -14.91
N LYS A 367 3.74 -9.49 -16.22
CA LYS A 367 2.62 -10.20 -16.85
C LYS A 367 2.60 -11.68 -16.43
N LYS A 368 3.75 -12.38 -16.53
CA LYS A 368 3.88 -13.78 -16.10
C LYS A 368 3.66 -13.95 -14.59
N GLU A 369 4.19 -13.04 -13.78
CA GLU A 369 3.96 -13.04 -12.33
C GLU A 369 2.48 -12.92 -11.99
N LEU A 370 1.73 -12.08 -12.72
CA LEU A 370 0.31 -11.89 -12.52
C LEU A 370 -0.49 -13.13 -12.92
N GLU A 371 -0.14 -13.78 -14.03
CA GLU A 371 -0.81 -15.02 -14.49
C GLU A 371 -0.77 -16.13 -13.42
N GLY A 372 0.34 -16.25 -12.68
CA GLY A 372 0.50 -17.24 -11.61
C GLY A 372 -0.11 -16.86 -10.26
N ASN A 373 -0.26 -15.57 -9.96
CA ASN A 373 -0.59 -15.08 -8.60
C ASN A 373 -1.91 -14.31 -8.51
N CYS A 374 -2.63 -14.10 -9.61
CA CYS A 374 -3.85 -13.30 -9.60
C CYS A 374 -5.03 -14.04 -8.94
N ALA A 375 -5.63 -13.40 -7.93
CA ALA A 375 -6.84 -13.88 -7.27
C ALA A 375 -8.00 -14.03 -8.26
N GLU A 376 -8.78 -15.10 -8.10
CA GLU A 376 -9.88 -15.47 -9.00
C GLU A 376 -10.91 -14.33 -9.14
N SER A 377 -11.25 -13.68 -8.02
CA SER A 377 -12.21 -12.58 -7.92
C SER A 377 -11.88 -11.37 -8.80
N VAL A 378 -10.60 -11.11 -9.08
CA VAL A 378 -10.14 -9.95 -9.86
C VAL A 378 -9.50 -10.33 -11.19
N ARG A 379 -9.38 -11.63 -11.51
CA ARG A 379 -8.66 -12.13 -12.68
C ARG A 379 -9.18 -11.53 -13.99
N THR A 380 -10.47 -11.58 -14.24
CA THR A 380 -11.07 -11.04 -15.47
C THR A 380 -10.77 -9.55 -15.66
N LYS A 381 -10.88 -8.76 -14.59
CA LYS A 381 -10.57 -7.32 -14.62
C LYS A 381 -9.09 -7.07 -14.91
N CYS A 382 -8.21 -7.85 -14.27
CA CYS A 382 -6.77 -7.77 -14.48
C CYS A 382 -6.40 -8.13 -15.93
N THR A 383 -6.90 -9.24 -16.46
CA THR A 383 -6.64 -9.70 -17.83
C THR A 383 -7.04 -8.64 -18.87
N ILE A 384 -8.24 -8.07 -18.75
CA ILE A 384 -8.69 -7.00 -19.65
C ILE A 384 -7.76 -5.79 -19.59
N ARG A 385 -7.35 -5.37 -18.38
CA ARG A 385 -6.47 -4.21 -18.20
C ARG A 385 -5.06 -4.48 -18.74
N VAL A 386 -4.52 -5.68 -18.51
CA VAL A 386 -3.21 -6.09 -19.02
C VAL A 386 -3.21 -6.15 -20.54
N ALA A 387 -4.24 -6.72 -21.17
CA ALA A 387 -4.34 -6.76 -22.63
C ALA A 387 -4.32 -5.35 -23.25
N ARG A 388 -5.03 -4.39 -22.62
CA ARG A 388 -5.00 -2.98 -23.05
C ARG A 388 -3.64 -2.33 -22.88
N LEU A 389 -2.95 -2.61 -21.77
CA LEU A 389 -1.60 -2.08 -21.51
C LEU A 389 -0.57 -2.69 -22.47
N GLU A 390 -0.69 -3.99 -22.77
CA GLU A 390 0.18 -4.69 -23.70
C GLU A 390 0.07 -4.10 -25.11
N GLU A 391 -1.15 -3.86 -25.58
CA GLU A 391 -1.39 -3.23 -26.88
C GLU A 391 -0.81 -1.81 -26.94
N LYS A 392 -0.91 -1.04 -25.86
CA LYS A 392 -0.28 0.28 -25.76
C LYS A 392 1.25 0.18 -25.74
N MET A 393 1.81 -0.77 -25.01
CA MET A 393 3.25 -0.99 -24.91
C MET A 393 3.85 -1.42 -26.26
N LYS A 394 3.17 -2.31 -27.00
CA LYS A 394 3.58 -2.73 -28.36
C LYS A 394 3.73 -1.53 -29.30
N ARG A 395 2.71 -0.66 -29.36
CA ARG A 395 2.76 0.56 -30.17
C ARG A 395 3.91 1.50 -29.81
N VAL A 396 4.23 1.63 -28.52
CA VAL A 396 5.38 2.44 -28.06
C VAL A 396 6.71 1.84 -28.52
N VAL A 397 6.86 0.51 -28.42
CA VAL A 397 8.06 -0.19 -28.88
C VAL A 397 8.21 -0.14 -30.40
N GLU A 398 7.12 -0.31 -31.15
CA GLU A 398 7.10 -0.23 -32.61
C GLU A 398 7.45 1.17 -33.12
N SER A 399 6.89 2.22 -32.50
CA SER A 399 7.27 3.60 -32.83
C SER A 399 8.77 3.80 -32.73
N ILE A 400 9.43 3.29 -31.67
CA ILE A 400 10.88 3.43 -31.51
C ILE A 400 11.65 2.66 -32.58
N LYS A 401 11.20 1.45 -32.93
CA LYS A 401 11.85 0.64 -33.96
C LYS A 401 11.80 1.32 -35.33
N ASN A 402 10.64 1.84 -35.70
CA ASN A 402 10.47 2.57 -36.96
C ASN A 402 11.35 3.82 -36.97
N ASP A 403 11.38 4.58 -35.88
CA ASP A 403 12.22 5.77 -35.76
C ASP A 403 13.73 5.43 -35.84
N ILE A 404 14.15 4.22 -35.44
CA ILE A 404 15.55 3.79 -35.57
C ILE A 404 15.88 3.47 -37.03
N LEU A 405 14.97 2.83 -37.76
CA LEU A 405 15.16 2.49 -39.17
C LEU A 405 15.26 3.75 -40.04
N GLU A 406 14.45 4.78 -39.77
CA GLU A 406 14.53 6.08 -40.47
C GLU A 406 15.87 6.79 -40.23
N ASP A 407 16.42 6.74 -39.00
CA ASP A 407 17.74 7.34 -38.70
C ASP A 407 18.87 6.63 -39.47
N PHE A 408 18.79 5.30 -39.64
CA PHE A 408 19.78 4.54 -40.41
C PHE A 408 19.73 4.85 -41.92
N ASP A 409 18.54 5.06 -42.48
CA ASP A 409 18.34 5.31 -43.91
C ASP A 409 18.87 6.70 -44.34
N VAL A 410 18.74 7.69 -43.46
CA VAL A 410 19.29 9.05 -43.67
C VAL A 410 20.82 9.06 -43.64
N ASP A 411 21.45 8.25 -42.78
CA ASP A 411 22.90 8.17 -42.70
C ASP A 411 23.51 7.38 -43.88
N THR A 412 22.86 6.32 -44.38
CA THR A 412 23.34 5.58 -45.58
C THR A 412 23.35 6.44 -46.85
N HIS A 413 22.34 7.28 -47.07
CA HIS A 413 22.34 8.21 -48.22
C HIS A 413 23.33 9.37 -48.09
N ARG A 414 23.83 9.64 -46.88
CA ARG A 414 24.88 10.65 -46.65
C ARG A 414 26.28 10.11 -46.96
N PHE A 415 26.48 8.79 -46.85
CA PHE A 415 27.71 8.11 -47.24
C PHE A 415 27.82 7.83 -48.74
N GLU A 416 26.71 7.76 -49.48
CA GLU A 416 26.72 7.60 -50.95
C GLU A 416 26.97 8.90 -51.74
N LYS A 417 27.12 10.05 -51.05
CA LYS A 417 27.38 11.37 -51.65
C LYS A 417 28.75 11.98 -51.30
N LEU A 418 29.63 11.21 -50.67
CA LEU A 418 31.05 11.50 -50.47
C LEU A 418 31.87 10.51 -51.29
#